data_AF-A0A4Q9PUT5-F1
#
_entry.id   AF-A0A4Q9PUT5-F1
#
_cell.length_a   1.000
_cell.length_b   1.000
_cell.length_c   1.000
_cell.angle_alpha   90.00
_cell.angle_beta   90.00
_cell.angle_gamma   90.00
#
_symmetry.space_group_name_H-M   'P 1'
#
loop_
_entity.id
_entity.type
_entity.pdbx_description
1 polymer ?
#
loop_
_entity_poly.entity_id
_entity_poly.type
_entity_poly.pdbx_seq_one_letter_code
_entity_poly.pdbx_strand_id
1 'polypeptide(L)'
;MDDDSLELWDMALTLFDEIGHLKPEVIKHERLKGSGVWGREFNHGLLLCLSEIDIPEKYSRKGVGSFLLRQLSISKHAPSGSFLVALPLPTVVSRNLSISILVEEWKQVKSVISRFLTKNDFRSIGDTGFLAYATDPNHPSRLLAAPNDSAKVTKASEALAARPCIVKTILPNGRMGFAIEHPDGTSSRLFDPSALDATAIDELSSLPLPIVLTAGGMDLDIPIIGKIIRDAYNKDPSSIRAAQYTGEPSALRAALYACNLAAVEALIELPLTGQTPLEAFEQEMAEREDDFGFFGTWSGDAPEAQSILYLLKQAAEENAGTWENQSVAARRWGCTCGQCTDGWLSPRMRYRLKWAAEVTADFIMLQCSDLQPDERMHSGLGLDDLPESLKADGVSKSFYVAYANAIDAVARVLKRPSRAGLPTIPSLMAEFGRKTIAFTSGGGTALHAVRCVLETARAESPLGDNTWDDMQQQDLEYGGDEMAIELASLPKCAHDLDFARVAERAGLPNPGPYGRRGLD
;
A
#
# COMPACT_ATOMS: atom_id res chain seq x y z
N MET A 1 13.64 -4.01 3.03
CA MET A 1 13.88 -3.17 1.86
C MET A 1 15.12 -2.35 2.15
N ASP A 2 16.09 -2.28 1.23
CA ASP A 2 17.16 -1.29 1.32
C ASP A 2 16.65 0.08 0.88
N ASP A 3 17.33 1.15 1.29
CA ASP A 3 16.89 2.54 1.05
C ASP A 3 16.80 2.84 -0.46
N ASP A 4 17.67 2.24 -1.28
CA ASP A 4 17.68 2.38 -2.74
C ASP A 4 16.38 1.86 -3.40
N SER A 5 15.77 0.81 -2.85
CA SER A 5 14.50 0.27 -3.34
C SER A 5 13.30 1.16 -3.00
N LEU A 6 13.38 1.98 -1.94
CA LEU A 6 12.31 2.89 -1.52
C LEU A 6 12.23 4.13 -2.41
N GLU A 7 13.36 4.71 -2.79
CA GLU A 7 13.41 5.89 -3.68
C GLU A 7 12.94 5.57 -5.10
N LEU A 8 13.33 4.39 -5.62
CA LEU A 8 12.85 3.90 -6.92
C LEU A 8 11.34 3.63 -6.92
N TRP A 9 10.81 3.16 -5.79
CA TRP A 9 9.39 2.91 -5.61
C TRP A 9 8.58 4.21 -5.51
N ASP A 10 9.03 5.18 -4.71
CA ASP A 10 8.41 6.49 -4.59
C ASP A 10 8.38 7.21 -5.94
N MET A 11 9.46 7.08 -6.72
CA MET A 11 9.53 7.57 -8.10
C MET A 11 8.50 6.89 -8.99
N ALA A 12 8.39 5.56 -8.94
CA ALA A 12 7.46 4.80 -9.76
C ALA A 12 6.01 5.24 -9.52
N LEU A 13 5.58 5.34 -8.26
CA LEU A 13 4.22 5.73 -7.90
C LEU A 13 3.95 7.21 -8.08
N THR A 14 4.92 8.07 -7.81
CA THR A 14 4.72 9.52 -7.92
C THR A 14 4.64 9.95 -9.38
N LEU A 15 5.49 9.38 -10.25
CA LEU A 15 5.63 9.83 -11.63
C LEU A 15 4.78 9.04 -12.62
N PHE A 16 4.62 7.72 -12.44
CA PHE A 16 4.06 6.84 -13.46
C PHE A 16 2.70 6.25 -13.06
N ASP A 17 1.85 6.01 -14.05
CA ASP A 17 0.62 5.25 -13.90
C ASP A 17 0.89 3.74 -13.87
N GLU A 18 -0.17 2.96 -13.70
CA GLU A 18 -0.15 1.49 -13.60
C GLU A 18 0.46 0.76 -14.81
N ILE A 19 0.60 1.44 -15.96
CA ILE A 19 1.21 0.89 -17.18
C ILE A 19 2.58 1.51 -17.48
N GLY A 20 3.16 2.29 -16.55
CA GLY A 20 4.49 2.87 -16.66
C GLY A 20 4.56 4.13 -17.53
N HIS A 21 3.44 4.81 -17.76
CA HIS A 21 3.43 6.12 -18.43
C HIS A 21 3.43 7.26 -17.43
N LEU A 22 4.09 8.36 -17.76
CA LEU A 22 4.08 9.57 -16.94
C LEU A 22 2.64 10.04 -16.75
N LYS A 23 2.24 10.20 -15.48
CA LYS A 23 0.88 10.48 -15.04
C LYS A 23 0.28 11.70 -15.78
N PRO A 24 -0.98 11.62 -16.25
CA PRO A 24 -1.62 12.73 -16.97
C PRO A 24 -1.60 14.07 -16.23
N GLU A 25 -1.63 14.03 -14.90
CA GLU A 25 -1.59 15.18 -14.00
C GLU A 25 -0.25 15.93 -14.13
N VAL A 26 0.85 15.21 -14.29
CA VAL A 26 2.22 15.75 -14.45
C VAL A 26 2.44 16.34 -15.84
N ILE A 27 1.63 15.98 -16.83
CA ILE A 27 1.74 16.46 -18.21
C ILE A 27 0.78 17.62 -18.49
N LYS A 28 -0.49 17.50 -18.07
CA LYS A 28 -1.58 18.34 -18.56
C LYS A 28 -2.18 19.28 -17.52
N HIS A 29 -2.09 18.96 -16.22
CA HIS A 29 -2.79 19.70 -15.18
C HIS A 29 -2.28 21.15 -15.05
N GLU A 30 -3.16 22.14 -14.89
CA GLU A 30 -2.76 23.57 -14.87
C GLU A 30 -1.76 23.93 -13.76
N ARG A 31 -1.83 23.20 -12.63
CA ARG A 31 -0.92 23.34 -11.49
C ARG A 31 0.19 22.26 -11.41
N LEU A 32 -0.18 20.98 -11.47
CA LEU A 32 0.71 19.85 -11.19
C LEU A 32 1.72 19.56 -12.31
N LYS A 33 1.52 20.10 -13.53
CA LYS A 33 2.47 19.93 -14.63
C LYS A 33 3.80 20.66 -14.45
N GLY A 34 3.92 21.43 -13.38
CA GLY A 34 5.11 22.19 -13.10
C GLY A 34 5.43 23.18 -14.24
N SER A 35 6.69 23.20 -14.69
CA SER A 35 7.14 24.03 -15.81
C SER A 35 6.60 23.54 -17.16
N GLY A 36 6.05 22.32 -17.21
CA GLY A 36 5.49 21.71 -18.41
C GLY A 36 6.53 21.34 -19.47
N VAL A 37 7.82 21.33 -19.12
CA VAL A 37 8.91 20.96 -20.04
C VAL A 37 9.09 19.46 -20.20
N TRP A 38 8.35 18.67 -19.41
CA TRP A 38 8.36 17.22 -19.43
C TRP A 38 6.99 16.71 -19.91
N GLY A 39 7.02 15.70 -20.77
CA GLY A 39 5.86 15.11 -21.42
C GLY A 39 6.02 13.62 -21.64
N ARG A 40 5.35 13.11 -22.68
CA ARG A 40 5.28 11.68 -22.98
C ARG A 40 6.62 11.07 -23.42
N GLU A 41 7.64 11.88 -23.66
CA GLU A 41 9.01 11.41 -23.90
C GLU A 41 9.56 10.61 -22.71
N PHE A 42 9.05 10.84 -21.48
CA PHE A 42 9.39 10.04 -20.30
C PHE A 42 8.84 8.61 -20.33
N ASN A 43 7.87 8.32 -21.20
CA ASN A 43 7.27 6.99 -21.34
C ASN A 43 8.18 6.02 -22.11
N HIS A 44 9.25 6.52 -22.70
CA HIS A 44 10.10 5.79 -23.63
C HIS A 44 11.57 6.07 -23.33
N GLY A 45 12.42 5.06 -23.55
CA GLY A 45 13.86 5.18 -23.33
C GLY A 45 14.31 4.73 -21.95
N LEU A 46 15.51 5.13 -21.56
CA LEU A 46 16.16 4.70 -20.32
C LEU A 46 16.05 5.79 -19.25
N LEU A 47 15.56 5.39 -18.08
CA LEU A 47 15.58 6.18 -16.86
C LEU A 47 16.72 5.69 -15.97
N LEU A 48 17.58 6.62 -15.57
CA LEU A 48 18.77 6.35 -14.77
C LEU A 48 18.62 7.10 -13.44
N CYS A 49 18.33 6.36 -12.39
CA CYS A 49 18.14 6.95 -11.07
C CYS A 49 19.48 7.14 -10.37
N LEU A 50 19.70 8.36 -9.87
CA LEU A 50 20.82 8.67 -9.01
C LEU A 50 20.48 8.22 -7.60
N SER A 51 21.11 7.12 -7.15
CA SER A 51 20.96 6.61 -5.77
C SER A 51 21.82 7.47 -4.81
N GLU A 52 23.14 7.39 -4.89
CA GLU A 52 24.01 8.15 -3.97
C GLU A 52 25.14 8.90 -4.68
N ILE A 53 25.45 10.11 -4.18
CA ILE A 53 26.65 10.87 -4.55
C ILE A 53 27.38 11.29 -3.27
N ASP A 54 28.39 10.50 -2.88
CA ASP A 54 29.29 10.86 -1.79
C ASP A 54 30.47 11.69 -2.30
N ILE A 55 30.67 12.87 -1.71
CA ILE A 55 31.81 13.75 -1.97
C ILE A 55 32.55 13.95 -0.65
N PRO A 56 33.73 13.32 -0.47
CA PRO A 56 34.53 13.52 0.71
C PRO A 56 34.81 15.02 0.95
N GLU A 57 34.72 15.47 2.19
CA GLU A 57 34.80 16.90 2.55
C GLU A 57 36.01 17.62 1.95
N LYS A 58 37.17 16.95 1.89
CA LYS A 58 38.41 17.44 1.26
C LYS A 58 38.27 17.83 -0.23
N TYR A 59 37.25 17.34 -0.91
CA TYR A 59 36.91 17.60 -2.31
C TYR A 59 35.64 18.43 -2.48
N SER A 60 34.97 18.81 -1.39
CA SER A 60 33.81 19.69 -1.41
C SER A 60 34.18 21.06 -2.00
N ARG A 61 33.21 21.69 -2.68
CA ARG A 61 33.33 23.02 -3.32
C ARG A 61 34.43 23.14 -4.42
N LYS A 62 35.05 22.04 -4.84
CA LYS A 62 36.06 22.00 -5.93
C LYS A 62 35.48 21.59 -7.30
N GLY A 63 34.16 21.52 -7.43
CA GLY A 63 33.48 21.15 -8.68
C GLY A 63 33.46 19.65 -8.99
N VAL A 64 33.92 18.79 -8.07
CA VAL A 64 33.98 17.34 -8.28
C VAL A 64 32.60 16.73 -8.51
N GLY A 65 31.58 17.10 -7.73
CA GLY A 65 30.21 16.62 -7.92
C GLY A 65 29.64 16.97 -9.29
N SER A 66 29.82 18.22 -9.73
CA SER A 66 29.41 18.68 -11.06
C SER A 66 30.13 17.91 -12.17
N PHE A 67 31.42 17.61 -11.98
CA PHE A 67 32.18 16.79 -12.91
C PHE A 67 31.64 15.36 -12.98
N LEU A 68 31.30 14.73 -11.85
CA LEU A 68 30.72 13.38 -11.82
C LEU A 68 29.39 13.31 -12.57
N LEU A 69 28.46 14.23 -12.28
CA LEU A 69 27.18 14.30 -12.98
C LEU A 69 27.36 14.46 -14.50
N ARG A 70 28.32 15.29 -14.92
CA ARG A 70 28.64 15.49 -16.33
C ARG A 70 29.27 14.25 -16.97
N GLN A 71 30.15 13.54 -16.28
CA GLN A 71 30.74 12.30 -16.81
C GLN A 71 29.68 11.21 -16.97
N LEU A 72 28.74 11.12 -16.02
CA LEU A 72 27.64 10.18 -16.10
C LEU A 72 26.73 10.48 -17.30
N SER A 73 26.41 11.76 -17.54
CA SER A 73 25.51 12.16 -18.63
C SER A 73 26.07 11.96 -20.05
N ILE A 74 27.41 11.85 -20.19
CA ILE A 74 28.07 11.52 -21.46
C ILE A 74 28.56 10.06 -21.53
N SER A 75 28.27 9.27 -20.50
CA SER A 75 28.73 7.89 -20.42
C SER A 75 27.95 6.99 -21.38
N LYS A 76 28.52 5.84 -21.72
CA LYS A 76 27.83 4.79 -22.49
C LYS A 76 26.54 4.28 -21.84
N HIS A 77 26.36 4.52 -20.54
CA HIS A 77 25.19 4.10 -19.78
C HIS A 77 24.02 5.09 -19.90
N ALA A 78 24.28 6.31 -20.37
CA ALA A 78 23.29 7.36 -20.60
C ALA A 78 23.24 7.73 -22.09
N PRO A 79 22.73 6.84 -22.98
CA PRO A 79 22.65 7.15 -24.39
C PRO A 79 21.73 8.35 -24.65
N SER A 80 21.94 9.04 -25.78
CA SER A 80 21.11 10.20 -26.16
C SER A 80 19.62 9.85 -26.16
N GLY A 81 18.82 10.67 -25.48
CA GLY A 81 17.40 10.42 -25.26
C GLY A 81 17.08 9.72 -23.94
N SER A 82 18.08 9.45 -23.10
CA SER A 82 17.88 8.97 -21.71
C SER A 82 17.68 10.13 -20.75
N PHE A 83 17.11 9.83 -19.58
CA PHE A 83 16.88 10.79 -18.51
C PHE A 83 17.56 10.33 -17.22
N LEU A 84 18.34 11.22 -16.59
CA LEU A 84 18.82 11.00 -15.23
C LEU A 84 17.77 11.55 -14.26
N VAL A 85 17.34 10.76 -13.28
CA VAL A 85 16.32 11.16 -12.29
C VAL A 85 16.93 11.13 -10.90
N ALA A 86 16.60 12.11 -10.05
CA ALA A 86 17.11 12.20 -8.69
C ALA A 86 16.05 12.73 -7.73
N LEU A 87 16.04 12.17 -6.52
CA LEU A 87 15.32 12.71 -5.38
C LEU A 87 16.34 13.40 -4.46
N PRO A 88 16.21 14.71 -4.16
CA PRO A 88 17.19 15.42 -3.34
C PRO A 88 17.01 15.09 -1.85
N LEU A 89 17.46 13.91 -1.43
CA LEU A 89 17.48 13.47 -0.03
C LEU A 89 18.91 13.39 0.52
N PRO A 90 19.12 13.74 1.80
CA PRO A 90 20.39 13.53 2.48
C PRO A 90 20.51 12.11 3.03
N THR A 91 21.63 11.43 2.74
CA THR A 91 21.86 10.01 3.10
C THR A 91 22.28 9.79 4.57
N VAL A 92 22.64 10.83 5.33
CA VAL A 92 23.04 10.68 6.75
C VAL A 92 22.53 11.85 7.59
N VAL A 93 21.67 11.55 8.56
CA VAL A 93 21.43 12.41 9.72
C VAL A 93 21.91 11.68 10.97
N SER A 94 22.92 12.21 11.63
CA SER A 94 23.56 11.60 12.80
C SER A 94 22.55 11.25 13.90
N ARG A 95 22.55 9.99 14.35
CA ARG A 95 21.60 9.39 15.32
C ARG A 95 21.59 10.00 16.75
N ASN A 96 22.21 11.15 16.99
CA ASN A 96 22.45 11.69 18.34
C ASN A 96 22.00 13.16 18.56
N LEU A 97 21.12 13.72 17.72
CA LEU A 97 20.59 15.09 17.89
C LEU A 97 19.10 15.09 18.25
N SER A 98 18.64 16.14 18.92
CA SER A 98 17.22 16.33 19.26
C SER A 98 16.38 16.58 17.99
N ILE A 99 15.13 16.09 17.99
CA ILE A 99 14.20 16.11 16.85
C ILE A 99 14.01 17.52 16.23
N SER A 100 14.02 18.58 17.04
CA SER A 100 13.88 19.96 16.56
C SER A 100 15.12 20.48 15.81
N ILE A 101 16.33 20.11 16.24
CA ILE A 101 17.58 20.48 15.57
C ILE A 101 17.71 19.68 14.26
N LEU A 102 17.26 18.42 14.27
CA LEU A 102 17.24 17.54 13.09
C LEU A 102 16.39 18.12 11.94
N VAL A 103 15.20 18.69 12.19
CA VAL A 103 14.31 19.21 11.13
C VAL A 103 14.91 20.43 10.41
N GLU A 104 15.48 21.38 11.14
CA GLU A 104 16.03 22.61 10.56
C GLU A 104 17.33 22.33 9.79
N GLU A 105 18.21 21.49 10.34
CA GLU A 105 19.40 21.01 9.64
C GLU A 105 19.01 20.24 8.36
N TRP A 106 17.94 19.42 8.42
CA TRP A 106 17.46 18.65 7.28
C TRP A 106 16.94 19.54 6.15
N LYS A 107 16.18 20.60 6.47
CA LYS A 107 15.72 21.60 5.48
C LYS A 107 16.90 22.31 4.81
N GLN A 108 17.92 22.68 5.59
CA GLN A 108 19.10 23.36 5.08
C GLN A 108 19.91 22.45 4.14
N VAL A 109 20.15 21.19 4.55
CA VAL A 109 20.89 20.23 3.73
C VAL A 109 20.12 19.90 2.43
N LYS A 110 18.81 19.66 2.52
CA LYS A 110 17.94 19.43 1.34
C LYS A 110 17.97 20.62 0.37
N SER A 111 17.96 21.85 0.89
CA SER A 111 18.08 23.08 0.07
C SER A 111 19.43 23.16 -0.65
N VAL A 112 20.51 22.77 0.00
CA VAL A 112 21.86 22.74 -0.61
C VAL A 112 21.94 21.70 -1.73
N ILE A 113 21.42 20.50 -1.52
CA ILE A 113 21.39 19.41 -2.52
C ILE A 113 20.54 19.82 -3.72
N SER A 114 19.33 20.34 -3.47
CA SER A 114 18.44 20.81 -4.53
C SER A 114 19.11 21.89 -5.37
N ARG A 115 19.74 22.90 -4.73
CA ARG A 115 20.49 23.95 -5.43
C ARG A 115 21.68 23.42 -6.21
N PHE A 116 22.36 22.39 -5.71
CA PHE A 116 23.44 21.73 -6.43
C PHE A 116 22.93 21.05 -7.71
N LEU A 117 21.84 20.28 -7.63
CA LEU A 117 21.25 19.62 -8.80
C LEU A 117 20.73 20.62 -9.82
N THR A 118 19.98 21.65 -9.40
CA THR A 118 19.46 22.67 -10.32
C THR A 118 20.59 23.45 -11.03
N LYS A 119 21.71 23.71 -10.34
CA LYS A 119 22.92 24.30 -10.93
C LYS A 119 23.59 23.41 -11.98
N ASN A 120 23.33 22.10 -11.95
CA ASN A 120 23.82 21.12 -12.92
C ASN A 120 22.71 20.70 -13.91
N ASP A 121 21.81 21.63 -14.24
CA ASP A 121 20.75 21.47 -15.25
C ASP A 121 19.66 20.43 -14.96
N PHE A 122 19.56 19.93 -13.73
CA PHE A 122 18.39 19.16 -13.31
C PHE A 122 17.18 20.08 -13.14
N ARG A 123 16.01 19.61 -13.56
CA ARG A 123 14.75 20.36 -13.57
C ARG A 123 13.60 19.55 -12.97
N SER A 124 12.69 20.19 -12.25
CA SER A 124 11.56 19.53 -11.58
C SER A 124 10.62 18.82 -12.55
N ILE A 125 10.24 17.59 -12.21
CA ILE A 125 9.25 16.81 -12.96
C ILE A 125 7.87 17.14 -12.39
N GLY A 126 7.18 18.11 -12.98
CA GLY A 126 5.91 18.58 -12.43
C GLY A 126 6.03 19.20 -11.02
N ASP A 127 4.95 19.12 -10.25
CA ASP A 127 4.89 19.45 -8.81
C ASP A 127 5.24 18.20 -7.97
N THR A 128 6.32 17.51 -8.35
CA THR A 128 6.81 16.31 -7.65
C THR A 128 8.18 16.61 -7.04
N GLY A 129 8.55 15.90 -5.97
CA GLY A 129 9.86 16.09 -5.33
C GLY A 129 11.06 15.73 -6.22
N PHE A 130 10.81 15.11 -7.39
CA PHE A 130 11.81 14.58 -8.30
C PHE A 130 12.35 15.63 -9.27
N LEU A 131 13.65 15.55 -9.50
CA LEU A 131 14.36 16.35 -10.50
C LEU A 131 14.89 15.43 -11.61
N ALA A 132 14.84 15.88 -12.86
CA ALA A 132 15.37 15.16 -14.01
C ALA A 132 16.35 15.98 -14.83
N TYR A 133 17.26 15.28 -15.49
CA TYR A 133 18.19 15.81 -16.48
C TYR A 133 18.03 15.06 -17.79
N ALA A 134 17.76 15.78 -18.88
CA ALA A 134 17.71 15.21 -20.21
C ALA A 134 19.12 15.16 -20.83
N THR A 135 19.54 13.98 -21.28
CA THR A 135 20.82 13.80 -21.98
C THR A 135 20.86 14.52 -23.33
N ASP A 136 19.71 14.69 -23.98
CA ASP A 136 19.60 15.49 -25.21
C ASP A 136 19.84 16.98 -24.91
N PRO A 137 20.90 17.61 -25.46
CA PRO A 137 21.19 19.03 -25.23
C PRO A 137 20.12 19.97 -25.80
N ASN A 138 19.28 19.52 -26.74
CA ASN A 138 18.23 20.33 -27.34
C ASN A 138 16.89 20.22 -26.60
N HIS A 139 16.82 19.40 -25.55
CA HIS A 139 15.59 19.20 -24.79
C HIS A 139 15.13 20.52 -24.12
N PRO A 140 13.82 20.84 -24.09
CA PRO A 140 13.32 22.11 -23.53
C PRO A 140 13.77 22.39 -22.09
N SER A 141 13.92 21.36 -21.27
CA SER A 141 14.45 21.49 -19.90
C SER A 141 15.88 22.03 -19.84
N ARG A 142 16.71 21.82 -20.89
CA ARG A 142 18.09 22.34 -21.00
C ARG A 142 18.14 23.83 -21.33
N LEU A 143 17.06 24.36 -21.91
CA LEU A 143 16.91 25.78 -22.20
C LEU A 143 16.23 26.54 -21.04
N LEU A 144 15.67 25.81 -20.07
CA LEU A 144 15.02 26.40 -18.91
C LEU A 144 16.07 26.88 -17.90
N ALA A 145 16.08 28.17 -17.60
CA ALA A 145 16.93 28.72 -16.55
C ALA A 145 16.46 28.23 -15.16
N ALA A 146 17.40 27.94 -14.26
CA ALA A 146 17.13 27.48 -12.89
C ALA A 146 16.02 28.25 -12.14
N PRO A 147 15.93 29.60 -12.21
CA PRO A 147 14.85 30.34 -11.55
C PRO A 147 13.45 30.12 -12.13
N ASN A 148 13.38 29.67 -13.39
CA ASN A 148 12.12 29.45 -14.11
C ASN A 148 11.62 27.99 -14.00
N ASP A 149 12.41 27.12 -13.36
CA ASP A 149 12.07 25.73 -13.11
C ASP A 149 11.07 25.55 -11.96
N SER A 150 11.05 26.49 -11.01
CA SER A 150 10.11 26.48 -9.90
C SER A 150 8.72 26.86 -10.38
N ALA A 151 7.99 25.89 -10.90
CA ALA A 151 6.56 26.03 -11.05
C ALA A 151 5.91 25.98 -9.67
N LYS A 152 5.66 27.17 -9.10
CA LYS A 152 4.61 27.44 -8.11
C LYS A 152 4.67 26.67 -6.77
N VAL A 153 5.67 25.82 -6.50
CA VAL A 153 5.89 25.18 -5.19
C VAL A 153 6.14 26.20 -4.10
N THR A 154 6.76 27.34 -4.43
CA THR A 154 6.95 28.42 -3.46
C THR A 154 5.62 28.94 -2.95
N LYS A 155 4.58 29.17 -3.77
CA LYS A 155 3.33 29.75 -3.23
C LYS A 155 2.46 28.79 -2.42
N ALA A 156 2.47 27.48 -2.67
CA ALA A 156 1.67 26.54 -1.89
C ALA A 156 2.40 26.07 -0.62
N SER A 157 3.71 25.83 -0.69
CA SER A 157 4.55 25.53 0.48
C SER A 157 4.78 26.77 1.35
N GLU A 158 4.93 27.96 0.78
CA GLU A 158 4.94 29.23 1.54
C GLU A 158 3.54 29.56 2.04
N ALA A 159 2.44 29.21 1.35
CA ALA A 159 1.08 29.37 1.89
C ALA A 159 0.75 28.38 3.02
N LEU A 160 1.33 27.17 3.01
CA LEU A 160 1.21 26.20 4.10
C LEU A 160 2.13 26.56 5.28
N ALA A 161 3.34 27.08 5.01
CA ALA A 161 4.23 27.65 6.02
C ALA A 161 3.77 29.02 6.53
N ALA A 162 2.89 29.73 5.79
CA ALA A 162 2.23 30.96 6.20
C ALA A 162 0.93 30.73 6.99
N ARG A 163 0.66 29.51 7.46
CA ARG A 163 -0.51 29.19 8.27
C ARG A 163 -0.16 28.56 9.61
N PRO A 164 -0.97 28.82 10.65
CA PRO A 164 -0.77 28.19 11.95
C PRO A 164 -1.02 26.68 11.89
N CYS A 165 -0.25 25.87 12.62
CA CYS A 165 -0.43 24.43 12.73
C CYS A 165 -0.49 23.97 14.20
N ILE A 166 -1.10 22.81 14.46
CA ILE A 166 -1.15 22.21 15.79
C ILE A 166 0.02 21.23 15.93
N VAL A 167 0.79 21.38 16.99
CA VAL A 167 1.98 20.56 17.25
C VAL A 167 1.85 19.88 18.60
N LYS A 168 2.15 18.57 18.63
CA LYS A 168 2.25 17.77 19.86
C LYS A 168 3.42 18.21 20.72
N THR A 169 3.21 18.25 22.02
CA THR A 169 4.26 18.59 22.99
C THR A 169 4.05 17.87 24.31
N ILE A 170 5.09 17.85 25.14
CA ILE A 170 5.04 17.29 26.50
C ILE A 170 4.89 18.45 27.48
N LEU A 171 3.80 18.45 28.23
CA LEU A 171 3.54 19.42 29.27
C LEU A 171 4.53 19.24 30.45
N PRO A 172 4.76 20.27 31.28
CA PRO A 172 5.65 20.18 32.44
C PRO A 172 5.26 19.08 33.45
N ASN A 173 4.00 18.65 33.44
CA ASN A 173 3.49 17.55 34.26
C ASN A 173 3.68 16.15 33.63
N GLY A 174 4.39 16.06 32.50
CA GLY A 174 4.65 14.81 31.77
C GLY A 174 3.49 14.31 30.92
N ARG A 175 2.35 15.01 30.90
CA ARG A 175 1.20 14.66 30.05
C ARG A 175 1.41 15.20 28.64
N MET A 176 0.76 14.55 27.69
CA MET A 176 0.75 15.01 26.31
C MET A 176 -0.18 16.22 26.17
N GLY A 177 0.31 17.28 25.54
CA GLY A 177 -0.44 18.49 25.24
C GLY A 177 -0.17 18.94 23.81
N PHE A 178 -0.60 20.16 23.49
CA PHE A 178 -0.34 20.76 22.19
C PHE A 178 -0.04 22.26 22.28
N ALA A 179 0.55 22.80 21.22
CA ALA A 179 0.69 24.22 20.99
C ALA A 179 0.26 24.54 19.55
N ILE A 180 -0.08 25.79 19.30
CA ILE A 180 -0.34 26.31 17.96
C ILE A 180 0.94 27.03 17.52
N GLU A 181 1.63 26.50 16.53
CA GLU A 181 2.77 27.18 15.92
C GLU A 181 2.27 28.12 14.83
N HIS A 182 2.62 29.39 14.96
CA HIS A 182 2.31 30.41 13.97
C HIS A 182 3.46 30.55 12.95
N PRO A 183 3.15 31.07 11.75
CA PRO A 183 4.13 31.24 10.67
C PRO A 183 5.35 32.09 10.99
N ASP A 184 5.20 33.01 11.96
CA ASP A 184 6.25 33.90 12.43
C ASP A 184 7.21 33.23 13.42
N GLY A 185 7.05 31.92 13.64
CA GLY A 185 7.84 31.13 14.58
C GLY A 185 7.42 31.32 16.04
N THR A 186 6.33 32.04 16.31
CA THR A 186 5.76 32.12 17.65
C THR A 186 4.89 30.89 17.90
N SER A 187 5.08 30.24 19.05
CA SER A 187 4.12 29.24 19.53
C SER A 187 3.17 29.89 20.51
N SER A 188 1.89 29.53 20.43
CA SER A 188 0.95 29.79 21.52
C SER A 188 1.39 29.05 22.80
N ARG A 189 0.74 29.39 23.91
CA ARG A 189 1.00 28.68 25.17
C ARG A 189 0.63 27.20 25.05
N LEU A 190 1.23 26.40 25.92
CA LEU A 190 0.94 24.97 25.98
C LEU A 190 -0.48 24.73 26.49
N PHE A 191 -1.22 23.90 25.77
CA PHE A 191 -2.59 23.50 26.11
C PHE A 191 -2.65 22.05 26.59
N ASP A 192 -3.43 21.83 27.65
CA ASP A 192 -3.86 20.50 28.10
C ASP A 192 -5.22 20.19 27.46
N PRO A 193 -5.32 19.16 26.58
CA PRO A 193 -6.57 18.77 25.93
C PRO A 193 -7.71 18.49 26.91
N SER A 194 -7.37 18.02 28.12
CA SER A 194 -8.36 17.67 29.16
C SER A 194 -8.82 18.85 30.01
N ALA A 195 -8.22 20.02 29.86
CA ALA A 195 -8.48 21.21 30.67
C ALA A 195 -8.41 22.51 29.84
N LEU A 196 -9.14 22.55 28.73
CA LEU A 196 -9.22 23.73 27.85
C LEU A 196 -10.01 24.86 28.53
N ASP A 197 -9.38 26.02 28.68
CA ASP A 197 -10.05 27.24 29.13
C ASP A 197 -10.69 28.02 27.97
N ALA A 198 -11.49 29.04 28.28
CA ALA A 198 -12.22 29.82 27.26
C ALA A 198 -11.31 30.47 26.20
N THR A 199 -10.06 30.80 26.55
CA THR A 199 -9.09 31.41 25.63
C THR A 199 -8.56 30.37 24.65
N ALA A 200 -8.25 29.16 25.13
CA ALA A 200 -7.84 28.03 24.29
C ALA A 200 -8.91 27.65 23.26
N ILE A 201 -10.19 27.71 23.68
CA ILE A 201 -11.34 27.44 22.81
C ILE A 201 -11.45 28.50 21.71
N ASP A 202 -11.26 29.78 22.04
CA ASP A 202 -11.33 30.88 21.07
C ASP A 202 -10.19 30.80 20.04
N GLU A 203 -8.96 30.50 20.50
CA GLU A 203 -7.81 30.28 19.63
C GLU A 203 -8.04 29.11 18.66
N LEU A 204 -8.49 27.94 19.14
CA LEU A 204 -8.82 26.80 18.29
C LEU A 204 -9.95 27.12 17.30
N SER A 205 -10.97 27.86 17.74
CA SER A 205 -12.11 28.25 16.90
C SER A 205 -11.76 29.28 15.83
N SER A 206 -10.61 29.96 15.97
CA SER A 206 -10.09 30.92 15.00
C SER A 206 -9.27 30.27 13.87
N LEU A 207 -8.88 29.00 14.04
CA LEU A 207 -8.11 28.25 13.05
C LEU A 207 -8.99 27.73 11.90
N PRO A 208 -8.44 27.56 10.69
CA PRO A 208 -9.11 26.82 9.62
C PRO A 208 -9.51 25.41 10.08
N LEU A 209 -10.76 25.02 9.80
CA LEU A 209 -11.34 23.77 10.28
C LEU A 209 -10.50 22.51 9.95
N PRO A 210 -9.93 22.35 8.73
CA PRO A 210 -9.07 21.20 8.44
C PRO A 210 -7.87 21.06 9.40
N ILE A 211 -7.30 22.17 9.88
CA ILE A 211 -6.14 22.15 10.78
C ILE A 211 -6.55 21.64 12.16
N VAL A 212 -7.70 22.09 12.68
CA VAL A 212 -8.27 21.62 13.95
C VAL A 212 -8.58 20.11 13.88
N LEU A 213 -9.05 19.64 12.72
CA LEU A 213 -9.43 18.24 12.52
C LEU A 213 -8.24 17.29 12.50
N THR A 214 -7.09 17.73 11.99
CA THR A 214 -5.84 16.94 12.00
C THR A 214 -5.28 16.68 13.40
N ALA A 215 -5.68 17.45 14.41
CA ALA A 215 -5.26 17.22 15.79
C ALA A 215 -5.76 15.88 16.35
N GLY A 216 -6.90 15.36 15.89
CA GLY A 216 -7.43 14.06 16.32
C GLY A 216 -6.55 12.88 15.92
N GLY A 217 -5.87 12.97 14.76
CA GLY A 217 -4.89 11.97 14.30
C GLY A 217 -3.59 11.98 15.09
N MET A 218 -3.50 12.87 16.08
CA MET A 218 -2.43 12.95 17.05
C MET A 218 -2.87 12.40 18.42
N ASP A 219 -3.83 11.48 18.54
CA ASP A 219 -4.29 10.99 19.87
C ASP A 219 -4.69 12.10 20.86
N LEU A 220 -5.04 13.29 20.36
CA LEU A 220 -5.50 14.41 21.18
C LEU A 220 -7.02 14.34 21.21
N ASP A 221 -7.56 13.86 22.34
CA ASP A 221 -9.00 13.89 22.59
C ASP A 221 -9.42 15.34 22.89
N ILE A 222 -9.96 16.03 21.88
CA ILE A 222 -10.45 17.41 21.99
C ILE A 222 -11.98 17.36 22.17
N PRO A 223 -12.50 17.46 23.41
CA PRO A 223 -13.93 17.23 23.71
C PRO A 223 -14.88 18.26 23.08
N ILE A 224 -14.34 19.34 22.53
CA ILE A 224 -15.10 20.46 21.94
C ILE A 224 -15.14 20.42 20.40
N ILE A 225 -14.49 19.44 19.75
CA ILE A 225 -14.30 19.44 18.29
C ILE A 225 -15.61 19.45 17.53
N GLY A 226 -16.61 18.68 17.99
CA GLY A 226 -17.95 18.66 17.40
C GLY A 226 -18.71 19.98 17.57
N LYS A 227 -18.42 20.76 18.62
CA LYS A 227 -18.97 22.11 18.78
C LYS A 227 -18.31 23.09 17.80
N ILE A 228 -16.99 23.03 17.66
CA ILE A 228 -16.23 23.87 16.71
C ILE A 228 -16.73 23.65 15.28
N ILE A 229 -16.96 22.40 14.88
CA ILE A 229 -17.50 22.04 13.55
C ILE A 229 -18.88 22.67 13.33
N ARG A 230 -19.80 22.52 14.29
CA ARG A 230 -21.16 23.09 14.20
C ARG A 230 -21.15 24.62 14.18
N ASP A 231 -20.31 25.24 15.00
CA ASP A 231 -20.17 26.70 15.04
C ASP A 231 -19.58 27.25 13.74
N ALA A 232 -18.61 26.55 13.14
CA ALA A 232 -18.06 26.88 11.82
C ALA A 232 -19.11 26.73 10.71
N TYR A 233 -19.89 25.65 10.72
CA TYR A 233 -20.99 25.44 9.77
C TYR A 233 -22.06 26.52 9.85
N ASN A 234 -22.47 26.89 11.07
CA ASN A 234 -23.47 27.93 11.29
C ASN A 234 -22.99 29.32 10.81
N LYS A 235 -21.68 29.58 10.87
CA LYS A 235 -21.08 30.81 10.34
C LYS A 235 -20.97 30.79 8.81
N ASP A 236 -20.52 29.67 8.26
CA ASP A 236 -20.36 29.47 6.82
C ASP A 236 -20.54 28.00 6.44
N PRO A 237 -21.70 27.61 5.87
CA PRO A 237 -21.96 26.25 5.41
C PRO A 237 -20.98 25.75 4.33
N SER A 238 -20.32 26.66 3.61
CA SER A 238 -19.33 26.32 2.58
C SER A 238 -17.95 26.01 3.16
N SER A 239 -17.68 26.33 4.43
CA SER A 239 -16.42 26.03 5.13
C SER A 239 -16.15 24.53 5.26
N ILE A 240 -17.20 23.70 5.27
CA ILE A 240 -17.11 22.23 5.21
C ILE A 240 -16.76 21.75 3.80
N ARG A 241 -17.11 22.52 2.76
CA ARG A 241 -17.02 22.19 1.33
C ARG A 241 -15.75 22.65 0.64
N ALA A 242 -14.83 23.33 1.34
CA ALA A 242 -13.70 24.08 0.75
C ALA A 242 -12.64 23.26 -0.02
N ALA A 243 -12.97 22.04 -0.48
CA ALA A 243 -12.19 21.26 -1.42
C ALA A 243 -12.49 21.56 -2.91
N GLN A 244 -13.64 22.16 -3.24
CA GLN A 244 -14.10 22.11 -4.64
C GLN A 244 -13.29 22.94 -5.65
N TYR A 245 -12.44 23.89 -5.23
CA TYR A 245 -11.72 24.76 -6.19
C TYR A 245 -10.26 25.14 -5.81
N THR A 246 -9.70 24.61 -4.72
CA THR A 246 -8.39 25.05 -4.19
C THR A 246 -7.35 23.92 -4.01
N GLY A 247 -7.76 22.65 -4.11
CA GLY A 247 -6.88 21.51 -3.86
C GLY A 247 -6.59 21.26 -2.37
N GLU A 248 -7.40 21.78 -1.46
CA GLU A 248 -7.37 21.45 -0.02
C GLU A 248 -8.29 20.24 0.28
N PRO A 249 -7.93 19.35 1.21
CA PRO A 249 -8.85 18.30 1.66
C PRO A 249 -10.06 18.94 2.34
N SER A 250 -11.27 18.46 2.03
CA SER A 250 -12.50 18.91 2.69
C SER A 250 -12.41 18.63 4.19
N ALA A 251 -13.21 19.33 5.00
CA ALA A 251 -13.27 19.06 6.45
C ALA A 251 -13.54 17.57 6.73
N LEU A 252 -14.43 16.95 5.94
CA LEU A 252 -14.67 15.52 6.00
C LEU A 252 -13.42 14.69 5.65
N ARG A 253 -12.73 15.01 4.54
CA ARG A 253 -11.50 14.28 4.14
C ARG A 253 -10.38 14.44 5.17
N ALA A 254 -10.26 15.60 5.81
CA ALA A 254 -9.30 15.85 6.89
C ALA A 254 -9.64 15.05 8.17
N ALA A 255 -10.92 14.99 8.54
CA ALA A 255 -11.38 14.20 9.68
C ALA A 255 -11.19 12.69 9.47
N LEU A 256 -11.46 12.20 8.25
CA LEU A 256 -11.25 10.80 7.85
C LEU A 256 -9.75 10.45 7.80
N TYR A 257 -8.91 11.31 7.21
CA TYR A 257 -7.45 11.14 7.20
C TYR A 257 -6.87 11.03 8.61
N ALA A 258 -7.38 11.85 9.52
CA ALA A 258 -6.96 11.89 10.92
C ALA A 258 -7.64 10.82 11.81
N CYS A 259 -8.48 9.94 11.27
CA CYS A 259 -9.27 8.96 12.04
C CYS A 259 -10.02 9.57 13.24
N ASN A 260 -10.49 10.82 13.11
CA ASN A 260 -11.07 11.58 14.21
C ASN A 260 -12.58 11.29 14.36
N LEU A 261 -12.92 10.29 15.16
CA LEU A 261 -14.29 9.80 15.33
C LEU A 261 -15.28 10.91 15.74
N ALA A 262 -14.94 11.70 16.76
CA ALA A 262 -15.80 12.77 17.28
C ALA A 262 -16.06 13.88 16.23
N ALA A 263 -15.09 14.12 15.34
CA ALA A 263 -15.28 15.04 14.24
C ALA A 263 -16.17 14.47 13.13
N VAL A 264 -16.00 13.18 12.81
CA VAL A 264 -16.80 12.49 11.80
C VAL A 264 -18.27 12.43 12.22
N GLU A 265 -18.55 12.07 13.48
CA GLU A 265 -19.92 12.08 14.05
C GLU A 265 -20.60 13.45 13.86
N ALA A 266 -19.92 14.53 14.24
CA ALA A 266 -20.46 15.89 14.12
C ALA A 266 -20.61 16.37 12.66
N LEU A 267 -19.83 15.83 11.72
CA LEU A 267 -19.93 16.17 10.30
C LEU A 267 -21.05 15.41 9.59
N ILE A 268 -21.34 14.17 9.99
CA ILE A 268 -22.42 13.32 9.44
C ILE A 268 -23.80 13.88 9.81
N GLU A 269 -23.95 14.52 10.98
CA GLU A 269 -25.20 15.16 11.40
C GLU A 269 -25.59 16.40 10.57
N LEU A 270 -24.69 16.90 9.71
CA LEU A 270 -24.91 18.09 8.90
C LEU A 270 -25.39 17.73 7.48
N PRO A 271 -26.28 18.52 6.85
CA PRO A 271 -26.78 18.21 5.52
C PRO A 271 -25.70 18.42 4.44
N LEU A 272 -25.02 17.33 4.07
CA LEU A 272 -24.02 17.29 3.00
C LEU A 272 -24.69 16.99 1.65
N THR A 273 -24.34 17.74 0.61
CA THR A 273 -24.78 17.50 -0.78
C THR A 273 -23.56 17.15 -1.65
N GLY A 274 -23.51 15.97 -2.28
CA GLY A 274 -22.40 15.51 -3.13
C GLY A 274 -22.16 13.99 -3.09
N GLN A 275 -20.95 13.54 -3.44
CA GLN A 275 -20.45 12.18 -3.16
C GLN A 275 -20.69 11.85 -1.70
N THR A 276 -21.15 10.63 -1.41
CA THR A 276 -21.53 10.29 -0.04
C THR A 276 -20.27 10.19 0.82
N PRO A 277 -20.32 10.60 2.11
CA PRO A 277 -19.23 10.40 3.06
C PRO A 277 -18.71 8.95 3.13
N LEU A 278 -19.58 7.98 2.82
CA LEU A 278 -19.25 6.56 2.74
C LEU A 278 -18.35 6.23 1.54
N GLU A 279 -18.74 6.66 0.32
CA GLU A 279 -17.96 6.40 -0.91
C GLU A 279 -16.54 6.96 -0.82
N ALA A 280 -16.39 8.17 -0.28
CA ALA A 280 -15.07 8.80 -0.10
C ALA A 280 -14.20 8.08 0.93
N PHE A 281 -14.81 7.45 1.95
CA PHE A 281 -14.09 6.69 2.97
C PHE A 281 -13.71 5.29 2.49
N GLU A 282 -14.60 4.60 1.78
CA GLU A 282 -14.32 3.28 1.20
C GLU A 282 -13.20 3.33 0.15
N GLN A 283 -13.16 4.38 -0.68
CA GLN A 283 -12.07 4.58 -1.64
C GLN A 283 -10.72 4.78 -0.94
N GLU A 284 -10.68 5.54 0.15
CA GLU A 284 -9.42 5.84 0.86
C GLU A 284 -8.90 4.64 1.67
N MET A 285 -9.80 3.85 2.25
CA MET A 285 -9.47 2.59 2.91
C MET A 285 -8.87 1.59 1.92
N ALA A 286 -9.37 1.55 0.68
CA ALA A 286 -8.80 0.75 -0.40
C ALA A 286 -7.41 1.26 -0.83
N GLU A 287 -7.24 2.58 -0.98
CA GLU A 287 -5.94 3.21 -1.29
C GLU A 287 -4.88 2.91 -0.20
N ARG A 288 -5.26 2.89 1.09
CA ARG A 288 -4.35 2.53 2.19
C ARG A 288 -3.92 1.06 2.17
N GLU A 289 -4.81 0.14 1.81
CA GLU A 289 -4.46 -1.28 1.69
C GLU A 289 -3.40 -1.48 0.59
N ASP A 290 -3.57 -0.82 -0.55
CA ASP A 290 -2.64 -0.84 -1.67
C ASP A 290 -1.28 -0.22 -1.31
N ASP A 291 -1.27 0.90 -0.58
CA ASP A 291 -0.05 1.55 -0.10
C ASP A 291 0.74 0.65 0.89
N PHE A 292 0.07 -0.05 1.81
CA PHE A 292 0.73 -0.86 2.84
C PHE A 292 1.12 -2.28 2.39
N GLY A 293 0.45 -2.85 1.38
CA GLY A 293 0.78 -4.16 0.82
C GLY A 293 2.20 -4.25 0.24
N PHE A 294 2.85 -3.12 -0.03
CA PHE A 294 4.17 -3.04 -0.64
C PHE A 294 5.33 -2.87 0.37
N PHE A 295 5.08 -2.27 1.55
CA PHE A 295 6.13 -1.98 2.56
C PHE A 295 6.32 -3.06 3.63
N GLY A 296 5.44 -4.07 3.67
CA GLY A 296 5.50 -5.16 4.64
C GLY A 296 4.15 -5.83 4.85
N THR A 297 4.05 -6.70 5.86
CA THR A 297 2.78 -7.28 6.30
C THR A 297 1.88 -6.15 6.79
N TRP A 298 0.91 -5.75 5.98
CA TRP A 298 -0.19 -4.91 6.45
C TRP A 298 -0.72 -5.52 7.75
N SER A 299 -0.96 -4.69 8.75
CA SER A 299 -1.50 -5.10 10.04
C SER A 299 -2.99 -4.83 10.13
N GLY A 300 -3.65 -4.48 9.02
CA GLY A 300 -5.07 -4.19 8.97
C GLY A 300 -5.48 -2.84 9.51
N ASP A 301 -6.73 -2.46 9.26
CA ASP A 301 -7.28 -1.16 9.66
C ASP A 301 -7.38 -1.01 11.18
N ALA A 302 -7.18 0.23 11.64
CA ALA A 302 -7.39 0.62 13.03
C ALA A 302 -8.87 0.45 13.44
N PRO A 303 -9.17 0.03 14.68
CA PRO A 303 -10.55 -0.13 15.17
C PRO A 303 -11.43 1.12 15.01
N GLU A 304 -10.83 2.30 15.05
CA GLU A 304 -11.45 3.61 14.89
C GLU A 304 -11.93 3.82 13.45
N ALA A 305 -11.14 3.41 12.45
CA ALA A 305 -11.51 3.48 11.04
C ALA A 305 -12.71 2.56 10.73
N GLN A 306 -12.75 1.39 11.37
CA GLN A 306 -13.88 0.45 11.26
C GLN A 306 -15.15 0.96 11.95
N SER A 307 -14.99 1.67 13.07
CA SER A 307 -16.10 2.36 13.77
C SER A 307 -16.68 3.50 12.91
N ILE A 308 -15.82 4.23 12.21
CA ILE A 308 -16.22 5.28 11.26
C ILE A 308 -16.99 4.69 10.07
N LEU A 309 -16.50 3.59 9.47
CA LEU A 309 -17.21 2.89 8.38
C LEU A 309 -18.64 2.48 8.79
N TYR A 310 -18.78 1.97 10.02
CA TYR A 310 -20.07 1.57 10.57
C TYR A 310 -21.05 2.74 10.66
N LEU A 311 -20.62 3.85 11.26
CA LEU A 311 -21.46 5.05 11.40
C LEU A 311 -21.89 5.61 10.04
N LEU A 312 -20.99 5.59 9.06
CA LEU A 312 -21.27 6.03 7.69
C LEU A 312 -22.30 5.13 6.99
N LYS A 313 -22.23 3.81 7.16
CA LYS A 313 -23.22 2.87 6.61
C LYS A 313 -24.57 2.95 7.31
N GLN A 314 -24.58 3.17 8.62
CA GLN A 314 -25.81 3.39 9.39
C GLN A 314 -26.52 4.68 8.93
N ALA A 315 -25.77 5.75 8.68
CA ALA A 315 -26.31 7.02 8.19
C ALA A 315 -26.79 6.94 6.73
N ALA A 316 -26.25 6.01 5.93
CA ALA A 316 -26.65 5.78 4.53
C ALA A 316 -27.89 4.86 4.38
N GLU A 317 -28.53 4.45 5.47
CA GLU A 317 -29.66 3.50 5.49
C GLU A 317 -29.36 2.12 4.84
N GLU A 318 -28.08 1.74 4.72
CA GLU A 318 -27.69 0.42 4.24
C GLU A 318 -27.81 -0.63 5.38
N ASN A 319 -28.99 -1.25 5.49
CA ASN A 319 -29.29 -2.49 6.25
C ASN A 319 -28.39 -2.78 7.48
N ALA A 320 -28.49 -1.93 8.51
CA ALA A 320 -27.77 -2.06 9.79
C ALA A 320 -28.13 -3.32 10.62
N GLY A 321 -29.09 -4.14 10.18
CA GLY A 321 -29.63 -5.27 10.95
C GLY A 321 -28.71 -6.50 11.10
N THR A 322 -27.53 -6.53 10.47
CA THR A 322 -26.60 -7.69 10.55
C THR A 322 -25.19 -7.35 11.03
N TRP A 323 -24.90 -6.07 11.30
CA TRP A 323 -23.55 -5.60 11.61
C TRP A 323 -23.11 -5.85 13.07
N GLU A 324 -24.08 -5.98 13.99
CA GLU A 324 -23.85 -5.95 15.44
C GLU A 324 -23.03 -7.15 15.99
N ASN A 325 -22.78 -8.20 15.19
CA ASN A 325 -22.15 -9.45 15.68
C ASN A 325 -20.80 -9.83 15.02
N GLN A 326 -20.20 -9.00 14.18
CA GLN A 326 -18.89 -9.32 13.58
C GLN A 326 -17.80 -8.41 14.13
N SER A 327 -16.96 -8.97 14.99
CA SER A 327 -15.83 -8.28 15.63
C SER A 327 -14.94 -7.57 14.60
N VAL A 328 -14.44 -6.38 14.92
CA VAL A 328 -13.40 -5.59 14.21
C VAL A 328 -12.27 -6.47 13.60
N ALA A 329 -11.91 -7.58 14.26
CA ALA A 329 -10.94 -8.56 13.77
C ALA A 329 -11.31 -9.23 12.42
N ALA A 330 -12.60 -9.38 12.10
CA ALA A 330 -13.09 -10.02 10.87
C ALA A 330 -13.06 -9.09 9.64
N ARG A 331 -12.81 -7.79 9.85
CA ARG A 331 -12.72 -6.79 8.76
C ARG A 331 -11.40 -6.05 8.71
N ARG A 332 -10.54 -6.31 9.69
CA ARG A 332 -9.14 -5.90 9.77
C ARG A 332 -8.44 -5.93 8.40
N TRP A 333 -8.73 -6.92 7.56
CA TRP A 333 -8.05 -7.12 6.29
C TRP A 333 -8.79 -6.55 5.06
N GLY A 334 -9.71 -5.60 5.16
CA GLY A 334 -10.38 -5.08 3.95
C GLY A 334 -11.49 -6.01 3.41
N CYS A 335 -11.97 -6.91 4.26
CA CYS A 335 -13.07 -7.83 3.93
C CYS A 335 -14.37 -7.07 3.59
N THR A 336 -14.82 -7.18 2.34
CA THR A 336 -16.07 -6.56 1.88
C THR A 336 -17.31 -7.43 2.11
N CYS A 337 -17.15 -8.75 2.28
CA CYS A 337 -18.29 -9.67 2.45
C CYS A 337 -18.74 -9.89 3.90
N GLY A 338 -17.94 -9.49 4.89
CA GLY A 338 -18.14 -9.78 6.32
C GLY A 338 -18.02 -11.26 6.73
N GLN A 339 -17.87 -12.19 5.78
CA GLN A 339 -17.84 -13.63 6.04
C GLN A 339 -16.44 -14.26 5.89
N CYS A 340 -15.39 -13.46 5.68
CA CYS A 340 -14.03 -13.99 5.63
C CYS A 340 -13.63 -14.62 6.96
N THR A 341 -13.07 -15.83 6.92
CA THR A 341 -12.52 -16.46 8.11
C THR A 341 -11.29 -15.68 8.56
N ASP A 342 -11.33 -15.21 9.82
CA ASP A 342 -10.27 -14.37 10.40
C ASP A 342 -9.99 -13.07 9.62
N GLY A 343 -10.97 -12.68 8.79
CA GLY A 343 -10.99 -11.49 7.97
C GLY A 343 -10.26 -11.54 6.64
N TRP A 344 -9.46 -12.58 6.35
CA TRP A 344 -8.64 -12.63 5.13
C TRP A 344 -8.92 -13.80 4.19
N LEU A 345 -9.53 -14.90 4.66
CA LEU A 345 -9.88 -16.03 3.79
C LEU A 345 -11.37 -15.98 3.43
N SER A 346 -11.70 -15.51 2.21
CA SER A 346 -13.09 -15.45 1.77
C SER A 346 -13.71 -16.84 1.55
N PRO A 347 -15.04 -16.98 1.64
CA PRO A 347 -15.71 -18.25 1.36
C PRO A 347 -15.41 -18.79 -0.05
N ARG A 348 -15.40 -17.92 -1.08
CA ARG A 348 -15.12 -18.32 -2.47
C ARG A 348 -13.65 -18.70 -2.67
N MET A 349 -12.70 -17.94 -2.08
CA MET A 349 -11.28 -18.31 -2.10
C MET A 349 -11.05 -19.65 -1.39
N ARG A 350 -11.64 -19.87 -0.21
CA ARG A 350 -11.61 -21.16 0.49
C ARG A 350 -12.11 -22.29 -0.40
N TYR A 351 -13.23 -22.09 -1.09
CA TYR A 351 -13.82 -23.07 -1.98
C TYR A 351 -12.88 -23.40 -3.14
N ARG A 352 -12.34 -22.38 -3.83
CA ARG A 352 -11.40 -22.56 -4.93
C ARG A 352 -10.16 -23.35 -4.49
N LEU A 353 -9.56 -22.99 -3.36
CA LEU A 353 -8.38 -23.69 -2.85
C LEU A 353 -8.69 -25.13 -2.45
N LYS A 354 -9.87 -25.39 -1.87
CA LYS A 354 -10.31 -26.75 -1.56
C LYS A 354 -10.41 -27.57 -2.83
N TRP A 355 -11.08 -27.04 -3.85
CA TRP A 355 -11.25 -27.70 -5.14
C TRP A 355 -9.91 -28.01 -5.81
N ALA A 356 -9.04 -27.00 -5.92
CA ALA A 356 -7.71 -27.17 -6.50
C ALA A 356 -6.90 -28.26 -5.77
N ALA A 357 -6.99 -28.33 -4.44
CA ALA A 357 -6.34 -29.37 -3.66
C ALA A 357 -6.90 -30.78 -3.93
N GLU A 358 -8.23 -30.94 -3.98
CA GLU A 358 -8.88 -32.23 -4.27
C GLU A 358 -8.51 -32.72 -5.66
N VAL A 359 -8.72 -31.87 -6.67
CA VAL A 359 -8.47 -32.20 -8.08
C VAL A 359 -6.99 -32.49 -8.32
N THR A 360 -6.09 -31.65 -7.81
CA THR A 360 -4.64 -31.87 -7.95
C THR A 360 -4.21 -33.20 -7.34
N ALA A 361 -4.67 -33.52 -6.12
CA ALA A 361 -4.32 -34.78 -5.46
C ALA A 361 -4.83 -35.99 -6.25
N ASP A 362 -6.06 -35.95 -6.76
CA ASP A 362 -6.64 -37.03 -7.55
C ASP A 362 -5.92 -37.22 -8.89
N PHE A 363 -5.56 -36.14 -9.59
CA PHE A 363 -4.77 -36.22 -10.82
C PHE A 363 -3.37 -36.80 -10.57
N ILE A 364 -2.69 -36.41 -9.49
CA ILE A 364 -1.39 -37.01 -9.13
C ILE A 364 -1.55 -38.50 -8.83
N MET A 365 -2.59 -38.89 -8.10
CA MET A 365 -2.86 -40.31 -7.81
C MET A 365 -3.13 -41.12 -9.08
N LEU A 366 -3.85 -40.53 -10.05
CA LEU A 366 -4.08 -41.13 -11.36
C LEU A 366 -2.77 -41.26 -12.15
N GLN A 367 -1.93 -40.22 -12.19
CA GLN A 367 -0.59 -40.33 -12.79
C GLN A 367 0.25 -41.43 -12.13
N CYS A 368 0.11 -41.60 -10.82
CA CYS A 368 0.83 -42.61 -10.08
C CYS A 368 0.34 -44.05 -10.33
N SER A 369 -0.90 -44.27 -10.81
CA SER A 369 -1.41 -45.64 -10.99
C SER A 369 -0.56 -46.44 -11.96
N ASP A 370 -0.06 -45.78 -13.00
CA ASP A 370 0.59 -46.42 -14.15
C ASP A 370 2.12 -46.56 -13.99
N LEU A 371 2.70 -45.88 -12.99
CA LEU A 371 4.15 -45.88 -12.75
C LEU A 371 4.65 -47.18 -12.15
N GLN A 372 5.82 -47.63 -12.63
CA GLN A 372 6.53 -48.74 -11.99
C GLN A 372 7.20 -48.29 -10.67
N PRO A 373 7.41 -49.20 -9.69
CA PRO A 373 7.97 -48.83 -8.39
C PRO A 373 9.38 -48.21 -8.42
N ASP A 374 10.19 -48.60 -9.41
CA ASP A 374 11.57 -48.14 -9.64
C ASP A 374 11.66 -46.93 -10.58
N GLU A 375 10.56 -46.58 -11.24
CA GLU A 375 10.48 -45.43 -12.14
C GLU A 375 10.65 -44.11 -11.38
N ARG A 376 11.40 -43.18 -11.99
CA ARG A 376 11.67 -41.85 -11.45
C ARG A 376 10.94 -40.81 -12.28
N MET A 377 10.19 -39.94 -11.60
CA MET A 377 9.46 -38.87 -12.24
C MET A 377 10.25 -37.58 -12.21
N HIS A 378 10.47 -37.01 -13.39
CA HIS A 378 11.15 -35.73 -13.55
C HIS A 378 10.18 -34.57 -13.83
N SER A 379 8.93 -34.89 -14.21
CA SER A 379 7.89 -33.91 -14.52
C SER A 379 6.52 -34.46 -14.14
N GLY A 380 5.61 -33.59 -13.72
CA GLY A 380 4.27 -33.96 -13.27
C GLY A 380 3.56 -32.78 -12.61
N LEU A 381 2.26 -32.91 -12.40
CA LEU A 381 1.46 -31.87 -11.76
C LEU A 381 2.01 -31.52 -10.37
N GLY A 382 2.36 -30.25 -10.15
CA GLY A 382 2.90 -29.78 -8.88
C GLY A 382 4.34 -30.21 -8.57
N LEU A 383 5.01 -30.99 -9.44
CA LEU A 383 6.44 -31.29 -9.30
C LEU A 383 7.32 -30.10 -9.69
N ASP A 384 6.86 -29.28 -10.63
CA ASP A 384 7.59 -28.09 -11.06
C ASP A 384 7.71 -27.05 -9.93
N ASP A 385 6.75 -27.05 -9.00
CA ASP A 385 6.69 -26.16 -7.83
C ASP A 385 7.61 -26.60 -6.68
N LEU A 386 8.14 -27.83 -6.74
CA LEU A 386 9.08 -28.31 -5.73
C LEU A 386 10.48 -27.73 -5.97
N PRO A 387 11.24 -27.44 -4.89
CA PRO A 387 12.64 -27.02 -5.00
C PRO A 387 13.47 -28.02 -5.82
N GLU A 388 14.46 -27.51 -6.55
CA GLU A 388 15.35 -28.33 -7.39
C GLU A 388 16.04 -29.43 -6.57
N SER A 389 16.38 -29.14 -5.31
CA SER A 389 16.95 -30.09 -4.37
C SER A 389 16.08 -31.34 -4.10
N LEU A 390 14.77 -31.25 -4.31
CA LEU A 390 13.83 -32.37 -4.15
C LEU A 390 13.57 -33.14 -5.44
N LYS A 391 13.82 -32.54 -6.61
CA LYS A 391 13.47 -33.13 -7.92
C LYS A 391 14.66 -33.41 -8.85
N ALA A 392 15.88 -32.99 -8.50
CA ALA A 392 17.08 -33.13 -9.34
C ALA A 392 17.31 -34.56 -9.89
N ASP A 393 17.15 -35.58 -9.05
CA ASP A 393 17.33 -36.99 -9.43
C ASP A 393 16.03 -37.69 -9.85
N GLY A 394 14.95 -36.92 -10.01
CA GLY A 394 13.59 -37.41 -10.15
C GLY A 394 13.03 -37.97 -8.84
N VAL A 395 11.71 -37.85 -8.65
CA VAL A 395 11.03 -38.34 -7.45
C VAL A 395 10.57 -39.78 -7.61
N SER A 396 10.53 -40.54 -6.52
CA SER A 396 9.97 -41.89 -6.53
C SER A 396 8.43 -41.86 -6.55
N LYS A 397 7.82 -42.94 -7.05
CA LYS A 397 6.37 -43.16 -6.91
C LYS A 397 5.88 -42.99 -5.48
N SER A 398 6.61 -43.53 -4.50
CA SER A 398 6.23 -43.42 -3.08
C SER A 398 6.29 -41.99 -2.55
N PHE A 399 7.25 -41.18 -2.99
CA PHE A 399 7.33 -39.77 -2.65
C PHE A 399 6.16 -39.00 -3.26
N TYR A 400 5.86 -39.23 -4.54
CA TYR A 400 4.81 -38.48 -5.24
C TYR A 400 3.39 -38.83 -4.76
N VAL A 401 3.14 -40.11 -4.46
CA VAL A 401 1.91 -40.54 -3.76
C VAL A 401 1.81 -39.88 -2.38
N ALA A 402 2.90 -39.81 -1.61
CA ALA A 402 2.90 -39.14 -0.31
C ALA A 402 2.70 -37.61 -0.43
N TYR A 403 3.17 -37.00 -1.52
CA TYR A 403 2.94 -35.60 -1.84
C TYR A 403 1.47 -35.33 -2.18
N ALA A 404 0.83 -36.18 -2.98
CA ALA A 404 -0.62 -36.10 -3.22
C ALA A 404 -1.43 -36.20 -1.92
N ASN A 405 -1.04 -37.10 -1.00
CA ASN A 405 -1.69 -37.19 0.31
C ASN A 405 -1.48 -35.92 1.17
N ALA A 406 -0.36 -35.20 0.98
CA ALA A 406 -0.10 -33.93 1.64
C ALA A 406 -0.93 -32.79 1.04
N ILE A 407 -1.17 -32.80 -0.28
CA ILE A 407 -2.07 -31.86 -0.97
C ILE A 407 -3.52 -32.11 -0.55
N ASP A 408 -3.97 -33.37 -0.51
CA ASP A 408 -5.31 -33.75 -0.02
C ASP A 408 -5.52 -33.38 1.48
N ALA A 409 -4.45 -33.31 2.27
CA ALA A 409 -4.51 -32.76 3.62
C ALA A 409 -4.90 -31.27 3.64
N VAL A 410 -4.47 -30.48 2.64
CA VAL A 410 -4.89 -29.08 2.48
C VAL A 410 -6.40 -29.01 2.26
N ALA A 411 -6.97 -29.86 1.40
CA ALA A 411 -8.41 -29.94 1.18
C ALA A 411 -9.18 -30.28 2.47
N ARG A 412 -8.70 -31.26 3.25
CA ARG A 412 -9.30 -31.61 4.56
C ARG A 412 -9.28 -30.47 5.55
N VAL A 413 -8.20 -29.69 5.61
CA VAL A 413 -8.15 -28.47 6.42
C VAL A 413 -9.19 -27.48 5.92
N LEU A 414 -9.22 -27.16 4.63
CA LEU A 414 -10.12 -26.13 4.08
C LEU A 414 -11.62 -26.45 4.23
N LYS A 415 -11.99 -27.74 4.31
CA LYS A 415 -13.36 -28.20 4.64
C LYS A 415 -13.81 -27.87 6.06
N ARG A 416 -12.89 -27.64 6.99
CA ARG A 416 -13.25 -27.34 8.40
C ARG A 416 -13.82 -25.93 8.50
N PRO A 417 -14.87 -25.72 9.29
CA PRO A 417 -15.43 -24.39 9.49
C PRO A 417 -14.46 -23.52 10.31
N SER A 418 -14.62 -22.21 10.16
CA SER A 418 -13.95 -21.21 11.00
C SER A 418 -12.41 -21.35 10.98
N ARG A 419 -11.74 -20.92 12.06
CA ARG A 419 -10.28 -20.90 12.17
C ARG A 419 -9.61 -22.27 12.01
N ALA A 420 -10.31 -23.35 12.33
CA ALA A 420 -9.79 -24.72 12.18
C ALA A 420 -9.53 -25.10 10.72
N GLY A 421 -10.17 -24.40 9.78
CA GLY A 421 -9.94 -24.60 8.35
C GLY A 421 -9.02 -23.59 7.69
N LEU A 422 -8.24 -22.82 8.47
CA LEU A 422 -7.21 -21.97 7.89
C LEU A 422 -5.98 -22.83 7.51
N PRO A 423 -5.44 -22.69 6.29
CA PRO A 423 -4.31 -23.49 5.78
C PRO A 423 -2.96 -23.02 6.36
N THR A 424 -2.86 -22.97 7.69
CA THR A 424 -1.64 -22.60 8.40
C THR A 424 -0.77 -23.82 8.67
N ILE A 425 0.55 -23.62 8.87
CA ILE A 425 1.48 -24.72 9.21
C ILE A 425 0.95 -25.59 10.37
N PRO A 426 0.47 -25.04 11.51
CA PRO A 426 -0.08 -25.86 12.58
C PRO A 426 -1.28 -26.73 12.15
N SER A 427 -2.23 -26.15 11.40
CA SER A 427 -3.43 -26.87 10.93
C SER A 427 -3.07 -28.03 10.00
N LEU A 428 -2.10 -27.81 9.11
CA LEU A 428 -1.66 -28.80 8.13
C LEU A 428 -0.79 -29.89 8.75
N MET A 429 0.12 -29.52 9.65
CA MET A 429 0.95 -30.49 10.36
C MET A 429 0.10 -31.44 11.22
N ALA A 430 -1.04 -30.98 11.74
CA ALA A 430 -1.99 -31.85 12.44
C ALA A 430 -2.65 -32.91 11.54
N GLU A 431 -2.69 -32.72 10.22
CA GLU A 431 -3.18 -33.71 9.25
C GLU A 431 -2.10 -34.67 8.75
N PHE A 432 -0.83 -34.32 8.92
CA PHE A 432 0.28 -35.11 8.39
C PHE A 432 0.47 -36.36 9.27
N GLY A 433 0.77 -37.48 8.62
CA GLY A 433 0.86 -38.76 9.30
C GLY A 433 1.54 -39.82 8.44
N ARG A 434 1.19 -41.08 8.64
CA ARG A 434 1.86 -42.21 7.95
C ARG A 434 1.81 -42.09 6.41
N LYS A 435 0.72 -41.55 5.87
CA LYS A 435 0.53 -41.39 4.41
C LYS A 435 1.41 -40.29 3.80
N THR A 436 1.90 -39.34 4.59
CA THR A 436 2.76 -38.24 4.11
C THR A 436 4.25 -38.46 4.44
N ILE A 437 4.59 -39.58 5.08
CA ILE A 437 5.93 -39.80 5.64
C ILE A 437 7.03 -39.85 4.58
N ALA A 438 6.77 -40.43 3.40
CA ALA A 438 7.77 -40.53 2.35
C ALA A 438 8.08 -39.15 1.74
N PHE A 439 7.08 -38.26 1.70
CA PHE A 439 7.25 -36.88 1.30
C PHE A 439 8.04 -36.08 2.33
N THR A 440 7.65 -36.13 3.61
CA THR A 440 8.33 -35.38 4.67
C THR A 440 9.75 -35.86 4.95
N SER A 441 9.97 -37.18 4.96
CA SER A 441 11.31 -37.76 5.13
C SER A 441 12.24 -37.46 3.96
N GLY A 442 11.67 -37.22 2.77
CA GLY A 442 12.40 -36.77 1.59
C GLY A 442 12.67 -35.27 1.54
N GLY A 443 12.33 -34.49 2.58
CA GLY A 443 12.52 -33.03 2.63
C GLY A 443 11.30 -32.21 2.21
N GLY A 444 10.18 -32.85 1.89
CA GLY A 444 8.89 -32.20 1.65
C GLY A 444 8.34 -31.52 2.91
N THR A 445 7.59 -30.43 2.75
CA THR A 445 7.03 -29.64 3.86
C THR A 445 5.56 -29.33 3.60
N ALA A 446 4.82 -28.95 4.66
CA ALA A 446 3.44 -28.48 4.51
C ALA A 446 3.33 -27.26 3.57
N LEU A 447 4.36 -26.41 3.56
CA LEU A 447 4.42 -25.24 2.69
C LEU A 447 4.53 -25.61 1.21
N HIS A 448 5.26 -26.67 0.86
CA HIS A 448 5.30 -27.17 -0.53
C HIS A 448 3.92 -27.61 -1.02
N ALA A 449 3.14 -28.31 -0.18
CA ALA A 449 1.77 -28.70 -0.53
C ALA A 449 0.84 -27.49 -0.69
N VAL A 450 0.90 -26.51 0.22
CA VAL A 450 0.09 -25.27 0.10
C VAL A 450 0.47 -24.47 -1.14
N ARG A 451 1.77 -24.37 -1.44
CA ARG A 451 2.25 -23.67 -2.63
C ARG A 451 1.67 -24.27 -3.89
N CYS A 452 1.72 -25.60 -4.05
CA CYS A 452 1.13 -26.27 -5.20
C CYS A 452 -0.37 -25.95 -5.34
N VAL A 453 -1.14 -26.01 -4.25
CA VAL A 453 -2.57 -25.65 -4.27
C VAL A 453 -2.80 -24.19 -4.69
N LEU A 454 -1.98 -23.27 -4.18
CA LEU A 454 -2.09 -21.85 -4.52
C LEU A 454 -1.72 -21.58 -5.98
N GLU A 455 -0.64 -22.17 -6.48
CA GLU A 455 -0.19 -21.99 -7.86
C GLU A 455 -1.20 -22.60 -8.85
N THR A 456 -1.71 -23.82 -8.58
CA THR A 456 -2.77 -24.43 -9.41
C THR A 456 -4.03 -23.56 -9.39
N ALA A 457 -4.53 -23.20 -8.20
CA ALA A 457 -5.75 -22.39 -8.09
C ALA A 457 -5.60 -21.01 -8.75
N ARG A 458 -4.42 -20.40 -8.68
CA ARG A 458 -4.12 -19.12 -9.32
C ARG A 458 -4.06 -19.28 -10.84
N ALA A 459 -3.38 -20.31 -11.33
CA ALA A 459 -3.23 -20.58 -12.75
C ALA A 459 -4.58 -20.80 -13.44
N GLU A 460 -5.54 -21.43 -12.77
CA GLU A 460 -6.89 -21.68 -13.32
C GLU A 460 -7.90 -20.54 -13.06
N SER A 461 -7.50 -19.50 -12.31
CA SER A 461 -8.35 -18.34 -11.97
C SER A 461 -8.32 -17.26 -13.06
N PRO A 462 -9.06 -16.13 -12.91
CA PRO A 462 -8.99 -15.00 -13.83
C PRO A 462 -7.61 -14.32 -13.88
N LEU A 463 -6.72 -14.61 -12.92
CA LEU A 463 -5.32 -14.14 -12.93
C LEU A 463 -4.40 -15.04 -13.77
N GLY A 464 -4.89 -16.18 -14.25
CA GLY A 464 -4.17 -17.14 -15.09
C GLY A 464 -4.91 -17.36 -16.40
N ASP A 465 -5.31 -18.60 -16.67
CA ASP A 465 -5.99 -19.01 -17.91
C ASP A 465 -7.52 -19.05 -17.82
N ASN A 466 -8.08 -18.77 -16.63
CA ASN A 466 -9.52 -18.69 -16.34
C ASN A 466 -10.30 -20.01 -16.54
N THR A 467 -9.62 -21.14 -16.71
CA THR A 467 -10.25 -22.43 -17.02
C THR A 467 -11.26 -22.88 -15.97
N TRP A 468 -10.95 -22.69 -14.68
CA TRP A 468 -11.85 -23.11 -13.61
C TRP A 468 -13.11 -22.25 -13.56
N ASP A 469 -12.97 -20.92 -13.64
CA ASP A 469 -14.12 -20.01 -13.59
C ASP A 469 -15.04 -20.19 -14.82
N ASP A 470 -14.47 -20.42 -16.01
CA ASP A 470 -15.24 -20.75 -17.22
C ASP A 470 -16.02 -22.06 -17.07
N MET A 471 -15.39 -23.10 -16.50
CA MET A 471 -16.08 -24.38 -16.22
C MET A 471 -17.25 -24.19 -15.24
N GLN A 472 -17.05 -23.46 -14.14
CA GLN A 472 -18.10 -23.21 -13.14
C GLN A 472 -19.26 -22.42 -13.74
N GLN A 473 -18.96 -21.43 -14.58
CA GLN A 473 -19.99 -20.66 -15.27
C GLN A 473 -20.76 -21.53 -16.27
N GLN A 474 -20.06 -22.35 -17.05
CA GLN A 474 -20.68 -23.27 -18.00
C GLN A 474 -21.60 -24.26 -17.28
N ASP A 475 -21.17 -24.85 -16.16
CA ASP A 475 -21.98 -25.79 -15.38
C ASP A 475 -23.27 -25.12 -14.87
N LEU A 476 -23.20 -23.87 -14.39
CA LEU A 476 -24.38 -23.07 -14.01
C LEU A 476 -25.34 -22.84 -15.18
N GLU A 477 -24.83 -22.53 -16.37
CA GLU A 477 -25.63 -22.28 -17.57
C GLU A 477 -26.42 -23.53 -18.01
N TYR A 478 -25.90 -24.73 -17.74
CA TYR A 478 -26.55 -26.01 -18.06
C TYR A 478 -27.33 -26.63 -16.89
N GLY A 479 -27.74 -25.82 -15.91
CA GLY A 479 -28.63 -26.23 -14.81
C GLY A 479 -27.93 -26.38 -13.46
N GLY A 480 -26.61 -26.20 -13.40
CA GLY A 480 -25.77 -26.23 -12.21
C GLY A 480 -25.64 -27.64 -11.63
N ASP A 481 -24.42 -28.12 -11.46
CA ASP A 481 -24.20 -29.18 -10.47
C ASP A 481 -24.25 -28.60 -9.05
N GLU A 482 -24.33 -29.46 -8.03
CA GLU A 482 -24.41 -29.04 -6.62
C GLU A 482 -23.27 -28.09 -6.24
N MET A 483 -22.11 -28.26 -6.88
CA MET A 483 -20.88 -27.53 -6.60
C MET A 483 -20.90 -26.11 -7.19
N ALA A 484 -21.29 -25.97 -8.45
CA ALA A 484 -21.42 -24.68 -9.12
C ALA A 484 -22.51 -23.84 -8.45
N ILE A 485 -23.61 -24.47 -8.02
CA ILE A 485 -24.68 -23.83 -7.24
C ILE A 485 -24.17 -23.37 -5.87
N GLU A 486 -23.43 -24.22 -5.15
CA GLU A 486 -22.82 -23.87 -3.86
C GLU A 486 -21.92 -22.64 -4.01
N LEU A 487 -20.98 -22.66 -4.97
CA LEU A 487 -20.07 -21.55 -5.24
C LEU A 487 -20.82 -20.25 -5.61
N ALA A 488 -21.85 -20.34 -6.44
CA ALA A 488 -22.66 -19.19 -6.85
C ALA A 488 -23.41 -18.56 -5.66
N SER A 489 -23.77 -19.37 -4.66
CA SER A 489 -24.45 -18.89 -3.44
C SER A 489 -23.52 -18.17 -2.45
N LEU A 490 -22.19 -18.35 -2.58
CA LEU A 490 -21.21 -17.73 -1.70
C LEU A 490 -21.04 -16.23 -2.01
N PRO A 491 -20.90 -15.37 -0.98
CA PRO A 491 -20.78 -13.93 -1.19
C PRO A 491 -19.46 -13.58 -1.88
N LYS A 492 -19.52 -12.61 -2.79
CA LYS A 492 -18.33 -12.03 -3.43
C LYS A 492 -17.55 -11.18 -2.42
N CYS A 493 -16.23 -11.20 -2.52
CA CYS A 493 -15.32 -10.47 -1.65
C CYS A 493 -14.12 -9.94 -2.43
N ALA A 494 -13.53 -8.83 -1.97
CA ALA A 494 -12.25 -8.34 -2.47
C ALA A 494 -11.13 -9.41 -2.39
N HIS A 495 -11.21 -10.30 -1.40
CA HIS A 495 -10.27 -11.39 -1.18
C HIS A 495 -10.47 -12.63 -2.06
N ASP A 496 -11.45 -12.65 -2.97
CA ASP A 496 -11.75 -13.85 -3.76
C ASP A 496 -10.59 -14.30 -4.67
N LEU A 497 -9.68 -13.39 -5.01
CA LEU A 497 -8.48 -13.64 -5.81
C LEU A 497 -7.17 -13.27 -5.09
N ASP A 498 -7.18 -13.00 -3.78
CA ASP A 498 -6.00 -12.56 -3.03
C ASP A 498 -5.12 -13.77 -2.59
N PHE A 499 -4.48 -14.41 -3.57
CA PHE A 499 -3.59 -15.54 -3.34
C PHE A 499 -2.34 -15.14 -2.54
N ALA A 500 -1.87 -13.90 -2.68
CA ALA A 500 -0.70 -13.40 -1.98
C ALA A 500 -0.93 -13.38 -0.47
N ARG A 501 -2.10 -12.92 -0.03
CA ARG A 501 -2.46 -12.92 1.39
C ARG A 501 -2.64 -14.33 1.95
N VAL A 502 -3.21 -15.25 1.19
CA VAL A 502 -3.26 -16.65 1.63
C VAL A 502 -1.86 -17.23 1.78
N ALA A 503 -0.96 -16.95 0.84
CA ALA A 503 0.44 -17.40 0.91
C ALA A 503 1.14 -16.85 2.16
N GLU A 504 1.05 -15.54 2.39
CA GLU A 504 1.60 -14.87 3.56
C GLU A 504 1.08 -15.50 4.86
N ARG A 505 -0.23 -15.68 4.98
CA ARG A 505 -0.88 -16.22 6.20
C ARG A 505 -0.64 -17.70 6.41
N ALA A 506 -0.39 -18.45 5.33
CA ALA A 506 0.06 -19.84 5.41
C ALA A 506 1.52 -19.96 5.86
N GLY A 507 2.29 -18.87 5.83
CA GLY A 507 3.71 -18.85 6.18
C GLY A 507 4.64 -19.11 4.98
N LEU A 508 4.16 -18.92 3.74
CA LEU A 508 5.01 -18.93 2.56
C LEU A 508 5.80 -17.62 2.50
N PRO A 509 7.10 -17.65 2.16
CA PRO A 509 7.87 -16.44 1.94
C PRO A 509 7.22 -15.66 0.79
N ASN A 510 6.97 -14.37 1.04
CA ASN A 510 6.32 -13.46 0.10
C ASN A 510 7.10 -13.50 -1.23
N PRO A 511 6.55 -14.06 -2.32
CA PRO A 511 7.09 -13.80 -3.63
C PRO A 511 6.72 -12.34 -3.87
N GLY A 512 7.68 -11.43 -3.67
CA GLY A 512 7.47 -10.04 -4.08
C GLY A 512 6.95 -9.97 -5.52
N PRO A 513 6.57 -8.78 -6.01
CA PRO A 513 5.89 -8.61 -7.32
C PRO A 513 6.61 -9.21 -8.55
N TYR A 514 7.82 -9.75 -8.39
CA TYR A 514 8.66 -10.42 -9.39
C TYR A 514 8.90 -11.92 -9.15
N GLY A 515 8.01 -12.63 -8.46
CA GLY A 515 8.12 -14.04 -8.06
C GLY A 515 8.18 -15.13 -9.17
N ARG A 516 8.93 -14.92 -10.26
CA ARG A 516 9.67 -15.96 -10.97
C ARG A 516 11.07 -15.45 -11.26
N ARG A 517 11.95 -15.49 -10.25
CA ARG A 517 13.41 -15.66 -10.43
C ARG A 517 14.12 -15.72 -9.08
N GLY A 518 14.86 -16.80 -8.87
CA GLY A 518 16.02 -16.81 -7.97
C GLY A 518 15.76 -17.30 -6.55
N LEU A 519 15.68 -18.61 -6.38
CA LEU A 519 16.36 -19.28 -5.27
C LEU A 519 17.17 -20.42 -5.90
N ASP A 520 18.35 -20.04 -6.41
CA ASP A 520 19.50 -20.95 -6.45
C ASP A 520 20.01 -21.17 -5.03
#